data_AF-R5ZNB9-F1
#
_entry.id   AF-R5ZNB9-F1
#
_cell.length_a   1.000
_cell.length_b   1.000
_cell.length_c   1.000
_cell.angle_alpha   90.00
_cell.angle_beta   90.00
_cell.angle_gamma   90.00
#
_symmetry.space_group_name_H-M   'P 1'
#
loop_
_entity.id
_entity.type
_entity.pdbx_description
1 polymer ?
#
loop_
_entity_poly.entity_id
_entity_poly.type
_entity_poly.pdbx_seq_one_letter_code
_entity_poly.pdbx_strand_id
1 'polypeptide(L)' 'MALISAVAYSLWSRLLAVNPVSRVSVFGFMNPVFGVLLSALLLGEGAGTSPVTVIVALLLVCGGIIIVNRPKKA' A
#
# COMPACT_ATOMS: atom_id res chain seq x y z
N MET A 1 -18.86 -9.20 2.27
CA MET A 1 -17.55 -9.37 2.95
C MET A 1 -16.91 -10.73 2.68
N ALA A 2 -17.63 -11.86 2.84
CA ALA A 2 -17.06 -13.20 2.67
C ALA A 2 -16.34 -13.44 1.31
N LEU A 3 -16.97 -13.07 0.18
CA LEU A 3 -16.37 -13.26 -1.15
C LEU A 3 -15.07 -12.45 -1.35
N ILE A 4 -15.10 -11.17 -0.97
CA ILE A 4 -13.96 -10.25 -1.15
C ILE A 4 -12.77 -10.73 -0.33
N SER A 5 -13.00 -11.09 0.94
CA SER A 5 -11.94 -11.63 1.81
C SER A 5 -11.41 -12.97 1.29
N ALA A 6 -12.29 -13.86 0.83
CA ALA A 6 -11.89 -15.15 0.26
C ALA A 6 -10.99 -14.97 -0.98
N VAL A 7 -11.35 -14.08 -1.90
CA VAL A 7 -10.53 -13.77 -3.08
C VAL A 7 -9.20 -13.15 -2.68
N ALA A 8 -9.21 -12.14 -1.80
CA ALA A 8 -8.00 -11.45 -1.37
C ALA A 8 -6.98 -12.40 -0.70
N TYR A 9 -7.44 -13.19 0.29
CA TYR A 9 -6.57 -14.15 0.98
C TYR A 9 -6.14 -15.33 0.10
N SER A 10 -6.98 -15.77 -0.84
CA SER A 10 -6.60 -16.83 -1.79
C SER A 10 -5.54 -16.34 -2.78
N LEU A 11 -5.62 -15.10 -3.25
CA LEU A 11 -4.57 -14.50 -4.07
C LEU A 11 -3.28 -14.35 -3.29
N TRP A 12 -3.38 -13.86 -2.04
CA TRP A 12 -2.24 -13.68 -1.16
C TRP A 12 -1.52 -15.00 -0.84
N SER A 13 -2.26 -16.06 -0.53
CA SER A 13 -1.68 -17.38 -0.27
C SER A 13 -1.01 -17.98 -1.51
N ARG A 14 -1.62 -17.83 -2.69
CA ARG A 14 -1.00 -18.23 -3.98
C ARG A 14 0.27 -17.46 -4.28
N LEU A 15 0.29 -16.15 -4.02
CA LEU A 15 1.48 -15.31 -4.24
C LEU A 15 2.62 -15.71 -3.30
N LEU A 16 2.33 -15.98 -2.03
CA LEU A 16 3.31 -16.47 -1.06
C LEU A 16 3.85 -17.87 -1.40
N ALA A 17 3.03 -18.73 -2.01
CA ALA A 17 3.45 -20.09 -2.38
C ALA A 17 4.52 -20.11 -3.48
N VAL A 18 4.58 -19.07 -4.33
CA VAL A 18 5.48 -19.02 -5.50
C VAL A 18 6.51 -17.89 -5.45
N ASN A 19 6.42 -16.97 -4.49
CA ASN A 19 7.36 -15.86 -4.32
C ASN A 19 7.91 -15.80 -2.89
N PRO A 20 9.12 -15.26 -2.69
CA PRO A 20 9.64 -14.98 -1.36
C PRO A 20 8.70 -14.04 -0.59
N VAL A 21 8.41 -14.42 0.66
CA VAL A 21 7.47 -13.73 1.57
C VAL A 21 7.76 -12.24 1.65
N SER A 22 9.04 -11.84 1.67
CA SER A 22 9.44 -10.43 1.73
C SER A 22 8.89 -9.61 0.57
N ARG A 23 8.92 -10.14 -0.67
CA ARG A 23 8.39 -9.42 -1.84
C ARG A 23 6.88 -9.28 -1.82
N VAL A 24 6.17 -10.28 -1.29
CA VAL A 24 4.70 -10.23 -1.20
C VAL A 24 4.24 -9.33 -0.05
N SER A 25 4.93 -9.39 1.09
CA SER A 25 4.60 -8.58 2.28
C SER A 25 4.65 -7.07 2.03
N VAL A 26 5.46 -6.62 1.06
CA VAL A 26 5.59 -5.21 0.69
C VAL A 26 4.31 -4.67 0.04
N PHE A 27 3.50 -5.52 -0.62
CA PHE A 27 2.18 -5.11 -1.12
C PHE A 27 1.23 -4.69 0.02
N GLY A 28 1.48 -5.11 1.27
CA GLY A 28 0.75 -4.63 2.44
C GLY A 28 0.90 -3.11 2.65
N PHE A 29 1.99 -2.50 2.19
CA PHE A 29 2.15 -1.04 2.22
C PHE A 29 1.30 -0.31 1.17
N MET A 30 0.65 -1.02 0.24
CA MET A 30 -0.31 -0.39 -0.66
C MET A 30 -1.61 0.00 0.06
N ASN A 31 -1.92 -0.59 1.23
CA ASN A 31 -3.10 -0.21 2.02
C ASN A 31 -3.14 1.30 2.33
N PRO A 32 -2.09 1.92 2.91
CA PRO A 32 -2.08 3.36 3.14
C PRO A 32 -2.15 4.18 1.84
N VAL A 33 -1.50 3.72 0.76
CA VAL A 33 -1.55 4.41 -0.55
C VAL A 33 -2.97 4.43 -1.11
N PHE A 34 -3.64 3.28 -1.19
CA PHE A 34 -5.03 3.21 -1.63
C PHE A 34 -5.98 3.91 -0.66
N GLY A 35 -5.70 3.88 0.65
CA GLY A 35 -6.46 4.62 1.66
C GLY A 35 -6.47 6.12 1.38
N VAL A 36 -5.30 6.73 1.18
CA VAL A 36 -5.19 8.17 0.85
C VAL A 36 -5.81 8.48 -0.52
N LEU A 37 -5.55 7.63 -1.52
CA LEU A 37 -6.02 7.86 -2.90
C LEU A 37 -7.55 7.73 -3.00
N LEU A 38 -8.14 6.73 -2.34
CA LEU A 38 -9.59 6.57 -2.25
C LEU A 38 -10.22 7.66 -1.38
N SER A 39 -9.61 8.06 -0.27
CA SER A 39 -10.11 9.19 0.53
C SER A 39 -10.13 10.49 -0.28
N ALA A 40 -9.07 10.81 -1.02
CA ALA A 40 -9.02 11.98 -1.87
C ALA A 40 -10.07 11.93 -3.01
N LEU A 41 -10.27 10.75 -3.62
CA LEU A 41 -11.24 10.56 -4.71
C LEU A 41 -12.69 10.58 -4.23
N LEU A 42 -13.00 9.91 -3.11
CA LEU A 42 -14.37 9.72 -2.61
C LEU A 42 -14.86 10.88 -1.75
N LEU A 43 -14.00 11.44 -0.89
CA LEU A 43 -14.37 12.57 -0.04
C LEU A 43 -14.12 13.92 -0.72
N GLY A 44 -13.42 13.94 -1.86
CA GLY A 44 -13.12 15.20 -2.56
C GLY A 44 -12.29 16.17 -1.73
N GLU A 45 -11.46 15.67 -0.82
CA GLU A 45 -10.63 16.45 0.12
C GLU A 45 -9.48 17.23 -0.56
N GLY A 46 -9.69 17.74 -1.77
CA GLY A 46 -8.88 18.80 -2.35
C GLY A 46 -9.09 20.17 -1.68
N ALA A 47 -10.08 20.31 -0.79
CA ALA A 47 -10.53 21.61 -0.27
C ALA A 47 -10.10 21.95 1.18
N GLY A 48 -9.70 20.97 2.01
CA GLY A 48 -9.45 21.19 3.46
C GLY A 48 -8.06 20.81 3.97
N THR A 49 -7.37 19.88 3.29
CA THR A 49 -6.03 19.44 3.66
C THR A 49 -5.03 20.09 2.73
N SER A 50 -4.01 20.77 3.26
CA SER A 50 -2.96 21.36 2.42
C SER A 50 -2.41 20.31 1.45
N PRO A 51 -2.47 20.52 0.13
CA PRO A 51 -1.97 19.57 -0.86
C PRO A 51 -0.52 19.15 -0.58
N VAL A 52 0.24 20.06 0.04
CA VAL A 52 1.61 19.83 0.51
C VAL A 52 1.68 18.70 1.53
N THR A 53 0.76 18.62 2.49
CA THR A 53 0.75 17.57 3.53
C THR A 53 0.47 16.19 2.92
N VAL A 54 -0.43 16.10 1.94
CA VAL A 54 -0.73 14.84 1.23
C VAL A 54 0.48 14.39 0.42
N ILE A 55 1.14 15.32 -0.28
CA ILE A 55 2.37 15.03 -1.03
C ILE A 55 3.48 14.57 -0.09
N VAL A 56 3.68 15.23 1.05
CA VAL A 56 4.70 14.84 2.05
C VAL A 56 4.38 13.47 2.66
N ALA A 57 3.11 13.19 2.98
CA ALA A 57 2.68 11.90 3.49
C ALA A 57 2.89 10.78 2.45
N LEU A 58 2.56 11.03 1.18
CA LEU A 58 2.83 10.10 0.07
C LEU A 58 4.32 9.86 -0.09
N LEU A 59 5.16 10.89 -0.04
CA LEU A 59 6.62 10.75 -0.12
C LEU A 59 7.18 9.95 1.06
N LEU A 60 6.66 10.16 2.28
CA LEU A 60 7.04 9.37 3.47
C LEU A 60 6.61 7.90 3.33
N VAL A 61 5.40 7.62 2.82
CA VAL A 61 4.93 6.26 2.58
C VAL A 61 5.76 5.58 1.49
N CYS A 62 5.98 6.25 0.35
CA CYS A 62 6.86 5.76 -0.71
C CYS A 62 8.30 5.54 -0.20
N GLY A 63 8.83 6.45 0.62
CA GLY A 63 10.14 6.33 1.25
C GLY A 63 10.22 5.13 2.19
N GLY A 64 9.22 4.94 3.05
CA GLY A 64 9.10 3.78 3.93
C GLY A 64 9.03 2.46 3.15
N ILE A 65 8.25 2.43 2.06
CA ILE A 65 8.20 1.28 1.14
C ILE A 65 9.58 0.98 0.56
N ILE A 66 10.29 2.00 0.07
CA ILE A 66 11.64 1.82 -0.52
C ILE A 66 12.63 1.35 0.54
N ILE A 67 12.60 1.89 1.76
CA ILE A 67 13.53 1.50 2.83
C ILE A 67 13.28 0.03 3.25
N VAL A 68 12.02 -0.37 3.43
CA VAL A 68 11.67 -1.75 3.82
C VAL A 68 11.89 -2.75 2.68
N ASN A 69 11.61 -2.34 1.44
CA ASN A 69 11.76 -3.18 0.26
C ASN A 69 13.15 -3.08 -0.40
N ARG A 70 14.07 -2.26 0.14
CA ARG A 70 15.44 -2.22 -0.38
C ARG A 70 16.03 -3.62 -0.22
N PRO A 71 16.43 -4.29 -1.32
CA PRO A 71 17.13 -5.54 -1.19
C PRO A 71 18.38 -5.27 -0.37
N LYS A 72 18.58 -6.01 0.73
CA LYS A 72 19.88 -6.07 1.38
C LYS A 72 20.85 -6.50 0.28
N LYS A 73 21.62 -5.55 -0.26
CA LYS A 73 22.80 -5.87 -1.05
C LYS A 73 23.74 -6.56 -0.08
N ALA A 74 24.06 -7.81 -0.37
CA ALA A 74 25.07 -8.59 0.33
C ALA A 74 26.40 -7.84 0.35
#